data_AF-A0A1F2QFK8-F1
#
_entry.id   AF-A0A1F2QFK8-F1
#
_cell.length_a   1.000
_cell.length_b   1.000
_cell.length_c   1.000
_cell.angle_alpha   90.00
_cell.angle_beta   90.00
_cell.angle_gamma   90.00
#
_symmetry.space_group_name_H-M   'P 1'
#
loop_
_entity.id
_entity.type
_entity.pdbx_description
1 polymer ?
#
loop_
_entity_poly.entity_id
_entity_poly.type
_entity_poly.pdbx_seq_one_letter_code
_entity_poly.pdbx_strand_id
1 'polypeptide(L)'
;MAVVSLPTVVRAARAAGWSGTDLVTAVAIAGAESRYNATAVGKPNSNGSRDYGLWQINSVHNPTAQNWRDPATNARMAHKVWSDAGRKWTPWSAFKNRSYLLFWPASVAAVGVDASPAGDAAATVGSVGDTVSGAAGAVPAALDQVGDVVEALGRQETWLRVAKVVTGTILVGVGVYLVARPVVEPAARAATKAATKVATKGAVK
;
A
#
# COMPACT_ATOMS: atom_id res chain seq x y z
N MET A 1 -5.90 -9.89 -21.31
CA MET A 1 -5.57 -8.91 -20.26
C MET A 1 -4.38 -9.44 -19.49
N ALA A 2 -3.30 -8.68 -19.33
CA ALA A 2 -2.14 -9.09 -18.55
C ALA A 2 -2.14 -8.35 -17.20
N VAL A 3 -2.87 -8.90 -16.22
CA VAL A 3 -2.77 -8.45 -14.83
C VAL A 3 -1.41 -8.93 -14.30
N VAL A 4 -0.58 -7.99 -13.83
CA VAL A 4 0.74 -8.31 -13.27
C VAL A 4 0.66 -8.40 -11.76
N SER A 5 1.62 -9.12 -11.16
CA SER A 5 1.70 -9.28 -9.71
C SER A 5 1.99 -7.94 -9.01
N LEU A 6 1.48 -7.77 -7.79
CA LEU A 6 1.78 -6.61 -6.94
C LEU A 6 3.29 -6.36 -6.75
N PRO A 7 4.12 -7.38 -6.45
CA PRO A 7 5.58 -7.21 -6.39
C PRO A 7 6.20 -6.67 -7.68
N THR A 8 5.68 -7.06 -8.85
CA THR A 8 6.12 -6.47 -10.14
C THR A 8 5.82 -4.98 -10.20
N VAL A 9 4.64 -4.55 -9.74
CA VAL A 9 4.26 -3.13 -9.69
C VAL A 9 5.14 -2.35 -8.71
N VAL A 10 5.40 -2.91 -7.52
CA VAL A 10 6.27 -2.29 -6.50
C VAL A 10 7.69 -2.12 -7.02
N ARG A 11 8.28 -3.17 -7.61
CA ARG A 11 9.62 -3.10 -8.20
C ARG A 11 9.70 -2.04 -9.30
N ALA A 12 8.71 -1.99 -10.18
CA ALA A 12 8.66 -0.97 -11.24
C ALA A 12 8.56 0.45 -10.67
N ALA A 13 7.68 0.68 -9.68
CA ALA A 13 7.52 1.97 -9.03
C ALA A 13 8.76 2.41 -8.26
N ARG A 14 9.40 1.49 -7.53
CA ARG A 14 10.65 1.75 -6.80
C ARG A 14 11.80 2.06 -7.76
N ALA A 15 11.95 1.28 -8.83
CA ALA A 15 12.96 1.51 -9.86
C ALA A 15 12.75 2.83 -10.62
N ALA A 16 11.52 3.32 -10.70
CA ALA A 16 11.21 4.63 -11.29
C ALA A 16 11.60 5.82 -10.39
N GLY A 17 11.79 5.60 -9.08
CA GLY A 17 12.29 6.61 -8.14
C GLY A 17 11.38 6.92 -6.94
N TRP A 18 10.18 6.32 -6.87
CA TRP A 18 9.33 6.51 -5.70
C TRP A 18 9.84 5.76 -4.47
N SER A 19 9.70 6.38 -3.30
CA SER A 19 10.07 5.82 -2.01
C SER A 19 9.07 6.24 -0.92
N GLY A 20 9.17 5.62 0.26
CA GLY A 20 8.31 5.93 1.41
C GLY A 20 6.81 5.88 1.08
N THR A 21 6.06 6.86 1.58
CA THR A 21 4.61 6.96 1.35
C THR A 21 4.24 7.19 -0.12
N ASP A 22 5.11 7.84 -0.90
CA ASP A 22 4.86 8.05 -2.33
C ASP A 22 4.94 6.73 -3.11
N LEU A 23 5.81 5.79 -2.70
CA LEU A 23 5.85 4.44 -3.29
C LEU A 23 4.53 3.70 -3.05
N VAL A 24 4.00 3.74 -1.83
CA VAL A 24 2.69 3.13 -1.50
C VAL A 24 1.58 3.80 -2.32
N THR A 25 1.60 5.13 -2.43
CA THR A 25 0.61 5.89 -3.20
C THR A 25 0.67 5.55 -4.69
N ALA A 26 1.87 5.42 -5.26
CA ALA A 26 2.08 5.03 -6.65
C ALA A 26 1.47 3.66 -6.95
N VAL A 27 1.71 2.66 -6.09
CA VAL A 27 1.17 1.30 -6.23
C VAL A 27 -0.35 1.32 -6.11
N ALA A 28 -0.89 2.05 -5.14
CA ALA A 28 -2.33 2.17 -4.94
C ALA A 28 -3.04 2.85 -6.13
N ILE A 29 -2.42 3.88 -6.72
CA ILE A 29 -2.92 4.54 -7.93
C ILE A 29 -2.92 3.57 -9.12
N ALA A 30 -1.87 2.78 -9.32
CA ALA A 30 -1.86 1.77 -10.38
C ALA A 30 -3.03 0.77 -10.26
N GLY A 31 -3.37 0.39 -9.03
CA GLY A 31 -4.53 -0.44 -8.73
C GLY A 31 -5.85 0.23 -9.10
N ALA A 32 -6.02 1.50 -8.74
CA ALA A 32 -7.23 2.25 -9.06
C ALA A 32 -7.40 2.55 -10.55
N GLU A 33 -6.31 2.83 -11.25
CA GLU A 33 -6.32 3.21 -12.66
C GLU A 33 -6.54 2.01 -13.59
N SER A 34 -5.92 0.86 -13.28
CA SER A 34 -5.89 -0.28 -14.21
C SER A 34 -6.25 -1.63 -13.59
N ARG A 35 -6.45 -1.70 -12.26
CA ARG A 35 -6.52 -2.96 -11.50
C ARG A 35 -5.28 -3.83 -11.75
N TYR A 36 -4.11 -3.19 -11.83
CA TYR A 36 -2.82 -3.80 -12.14
C TYR A 36 -2.75 -4.49 -13.52
N ASN A 37 -3.63 -4.12 -14.46
CA ASN A 37 -3.59 -4.61 -15.83
C ASN A 37 -2.61 -3.78 -16.66
N ALA A 38 -1.42 -4.33 -16.91
CA ALA A 38 -0.38 -3.66 -17.69
C ALA A 38 -0.78 -3.43 -19.16
N THR A 39 -1.79 -4.15 -19.66
CA THR A 39 -2.34 -3.97 -21.02
C THR A 39 -3.56 -3.05 -21.07
N ALA A 40 -3.93 -2.40 -19.95
CA ALA A 40 -5.08 -1.51 -19.90
C ALA A 40 -4.94 -0.33 -20.89
N VAL A 41 -6.00 -0.07 -21.64
CA VAL A 41 -6.13 1.09 -22.51
C VAL A 41 -7.44 1.79 -22.15
N GLY A 42 -7.32 3.05 -21.74
CA GLY A 42 -8.45 3.89 -21.40
C GLY A 42 -9.38 4.13 -22.60
N LYS A 43 -10.61 4.57 -22.28
CA LYS A 43 -11.52 5.09 -23.30
C LYS A 43 -10.89 6.30 -23.98
N PRO A 44 -11.28 6.62 -25.23
CA PRO A 44 -10.89 7.89 -25.84
C PRO A 44 -11.27 9.05 -24.92
N ASN A 45 -10.31 9.92 -24.65
CA ASN A 45 -10.55 11.19 -24.00
C ASN A 45 -11.20 12.17 -24.97
N SER A 46 -11.81 13.24 -24.46
CA SER A 46 -12.51 14.25 -25.27
C SER A 46 -11.64 14.89 -26.36
N ASN A 47 -10.32 14.94 -26.14
CA ASN A 47 -9.33 15.45 -27.09
C ASN A 47 -8.74 14.36 -28.02
N GLY A 48 -9.32 13.16 -28.05
CA GLY A 48 -8.84 12.03 -28.86
C GLY A 48 -7.63 11.28 -28.31
N SER A 49 -7.04 11.75 -27.20
CA SER A 49 -5.97 11.03 -26.51
C SER A 49 -6.47 9.74 -25.84
N ARG A 50 -5.54 8.87 -25.45
CA ARG A 50 -5.83 7.65 -24.68
C ARG A 50 -4.85 7.48 -23.55
N ASP A 51 -5.27 6.77 -22.51
CA ASP A 51 -4.45 6.46 -21.35
C ASP A 51 -4.00 5.00 -21.38
N TYR A 52 -2.75 4.73 -21.00
CA TYR A 52 -2.12 3.42 -21.21
C TYR A 52 -1.45 2.85 -19.96
N GLY A 53 -1.57 1.53 -19.80
CA GLY A 53 -0.82 0.74 -18.85
C GLY A 53 -1.26 0.91 -17.40
N LEU A 54 -0.36 0.54 -16.49
CA LEU A 54 -0.62 0.45 -15.06
C LEU A 54 -1.07 1.77 -14.44
N TRP A 55 -0.39 2.87 -14.77
CA TRP A 55 -0.65 4.21 -14.25
C TRP A 55 -1.50 5.07 -15.19
N GLN A 56 -2.10 4.46 -16.23
CA GLN A 56 -2.94 5.14 -17.22
C GLN A 56 -2.30 6.45 -17.72
N ILE A 57 -1.11 6.31 -18.33
CA ILE A 57 -0.37 7.46 -18.87
C ILE A 57 -0.99 7.92 -20.17
N ASN A 58 -1.33 9.20 -20.23
CA ASN A 58 -1.97 9.81 -21.38
C ASN A 58 -1.01 9.92 -22.58
N SER A 59 -1.52 9.63 -23.78
CA SER A 59 -0.78 9.71 -25.03
C SER A 59 -0.24 11.10 -25.37
N VAL A 60 -0.71 12.18 -24.75
CA VAL A 60 -0.08 13.50 -24.93
C VAL A 60 1.39 13.52 -24.47
N HIS A 61 1.79 12.56 -23.61
CA HIS A 61 3.16 12.41 -23.13
C HIS A 61 4.06 11.58 -24.07
N ASN A 62 3.83 11.67 -25.39
CA ASN A 62 4.57 11.04 -26.49
C ASN A 62 4.32 9.51 -26.65
N PRO A 63 3.24 9.11 -27.33
CA PRO A 63 2.73 7.74 -27.32
C PRO A 63 3.50 6.78 -28.23
N THR A 64 4.27 7.30 -29.20
CA THR A 64 4.95 6.53 -30.25
C THR A 64 6.34 6.04 -29.86
N ALA A 65 6.90 6.51 -28.74
CA ALA A 65 8.28 6.22 -28.36
C ALA A 65 8.44 5.08 -27.34
N GLN A 66 7.34 4.51 -26.80
CA GLN A 66 7.41 3.68 -25.59
C GLN A 66 6.43 2.50 -25.56
N ASN A 67 6.91 1.35 -25.08
CA ASN A 67 6.06 0.20 -24.78
C ASN A 67 5.32 0.42 -23.45
N TRP A 68 4.14 1.03 -23.50
CA TRP A 68 3.33 1.31 -22.30
C TRP A 68 2.87 0.07 -21.53
N ARG A 69 2.97 -1.12 -22.14
CA ARG A 69 2.65 -2.39 -21.49
C ARG A 69 3.77 -2.89 -20.60
N ASP A 70 4.99 -2.39 -20.78
CA ASP A 70 6.12 -2.69 -19.90
C ASP A 70 5.96 -1.91 -18.58
N PRO A 71 5.86 -2.59 -17.43
CA PRO A 71 5.68 -1.93 -16.14
C PRO A 71 6.76 -0.90 -15.83
N ALA A 72 8.03 -1.19 -16.16
CA ALA A 72 9.13 -0.28 -15.86
C ALA A 72 9.07 1.00 -16.69
N THR A 73 8.76 0.88 -17.99
CA THR A 73 8.58 2.02 -18.90
C THR A 73 7.39 2.89 -18.48
N ASN A 74 6.24 2.26 -18.17
CA ASN A 74 5.07 2.97 -17.70
C ASN A 74 5.33 3.69 -16.36
N ALA A 75 6.02 3.03 -15.41
CA ALA A 75 6.39 3.61 -14.12
C ALA A 75 7.32 4.82 -14.26
N ARG A 76 8.34 4.77 -15.14
CA ARG A 76 9.28 5.90 -15.36
C ARG A 76 8.54 7.16 -15.83
N MET A 77 7.61 7.01 -16.77
CA MET A 77 6.82 8.14 -17.26
C MET A 77 5.82 8.63 -16.22
N ALA A 78 5.20 7.72 -15.47
CA ALA A 78 4.35 8.09 -14.34
C ALA A 78 5.13 8.91 -13.29
N HIS A 79 6.33 8.47 -12.92
CA HIS A 79 7.20 9.19 -12.01
C HIS A 79 7.61 10.57 -12.57
N LYS A 80 7.86 10.67 -13.88
CA LYS A 80 8.11 11.95 -14.54
C LYS A 80 6.91 12.89 -14.44
N VAL A 81 5.70 12.44 -14.75
CA VAL A 81 4.47 13.25 -14.65
C VAL A 81 4.25 13.74 -13.21
N TRP A 82 4.45 12.87 -12.23
CA TRP A 82 4.38 13.23 -10.81
C TRP A 82 5.45 14.26 -10.42
N SER A 83 6.68 14.10 -10.91
CA SER A 83 7.80 15.02 -10.64
C SER A 83 7.55 16.40 -11.27
N ASP A 84 7.12 16.44 -12.53
CA ASP A 84 6.79 17.68 -13.26
C ASP A 84 5.61 18.43 -12.59
N ALA A 85 4.70 17.71 -11.94
CA ALA A 85 3.62 18.29 -11.14
C ALA A 85 4.09 18.82 -9.77
N GLY A 86 5.41 18.92 -9.53
CA GLY A 86 5.98 19.36 -8.26
C GLY A 86 5.85 18.30 -7.15
N ARG A 87 5.94 17.02 -7.52
CA ARG A 87 5.79 15.86 -6.62
C ARG A 87 4.39 15.81 -5.98
N LYS A 88 3.39 16.16 -6.77
CA LYS A 88 1.96 16.17 -6.37
C LYS A 88 1.20 15.15 -7.19
N TRP A 89 0.22 14.50 -6.53
CA TRP A 89 -0.64 13.50 -7.15
C TRP A 89 -1.84 14.09 -7.92
N THR A 90 -1.87 15.41 -8.12
CA THR A 90 -2.94 16.13 -8.84
C THR A 90 -3.19 15.70 -10.29
N PRO A 91 -2.22 15.12 -11.04
CA PRO A 91 -2.50 14.59 -12.38
C PRO A 91 -3.46 13.39 -12.40
N TRP A 92 -3.50 12.58 -11.34
CA TRP A 92 -4.33 11.37 -11.29
C TRP A 92 -5.70 11.64 -10.69
N SER A 93 -6.74 11.33 -11.47
CA SER A 93 -8.12 11.38 -10.98
C SER A 93 -8.37 10.37 -9.86
N ALA A 94 -7.70 9.21 -9.89
CA ALA A 94 -7.75 8.22 -8.81
C ALA A 94 -7.31 8.80 -7.45
N PHE A 95 -6.38 9.76 -7.45
CA PHE A 95 -5.99 10.46 -6.22
C PHE A 95 -7.06 11.47 -5.79
N LYS A 96 -7.51 12.32 -6.73
CA LYS A 96 -8.51 13.38 -6.48
C LYS A 96 -9.83 12.83 -5.94
N ASN A 97 -10.33 11.74 -6.52
CA ASN A 97 -11.58 11.09 -6.09
C ASN A 97 -11.37 10.03 -4.99
N ARG A 98 -10.12 9.86 -4.52
CA ARG A 98 -9.73 8.94 -3.44
C ARG A 98 -9.95 7.45 -3.75
N SER A 99 -10.17 7.05 -4.99
CA SER A 99 -10.37 5.63 -5.36
C SER A 99 -9.13 4.78 -5.08
N TYR A 100 -7.93 5.37 -5.06
CA TYR A 100 -6.69 4.69 -4.68
C TYR A 100 -6.73 4.10 -3.25
N LEU A 101 -7.56 4.64 -2.35
CA LEU A 101 -7.67 4.12 -0.98
C LEU A 101 -8.21 2.69 -0.92
N LEU A 102 -8.98 2.26 -1.93
CA LEU A 102 -9.42 0.87 -2.04
C LEU A 102 -8.25 -0.11 -2.21
N PHE A 103 -7.14 0.36 -2.77
CA PHE A 103 -5.93 -0.41 -3.04
C PHE A 103 -4.83 -0.16 -2.01
N TRP A 104 -5.04 0.78 -1.07
CA TRP A 104 -4.04 1.18 -0.09
C TRP A 104 -3.58 0.04 0.82
N PRO A 105 -4.46 -0.80 1.43
CA PRO A 105 -4.00 -1.87 2.32
C PRO A 105 -3.09 -2.88 1.60
N ALA A 106 -3.46 -3.29 0.40
CA ALA A 106 -2.65 -4.20 -0.42
C ALA A 106 -1.31 -3.59 -0.82
N SER A 107 -1.29 -2.27 -1.08
CA SER A 107 -0.07 -1.54 -1.43
C SER A 107 0.90 -1.43 -0.26
N VAL A 108 0.41 -1.13 0.94
CA VAL A 108 1.22 -1.10 2.17
C VAL A 108 1.83 -2.48 2.42
N ALA A 109 1.03 -3.54 2.35
CA ALA A 109 1.49 -4.90 2.54
C ALA A 109 2.58 -5.29 1.53
N ALA A 110 2.36 -5.03 0.24
CA ALA A 110 3.31 -5.36 -0.81
C ALA A 110 4.64 -4.59 -0.66
N VAL A 111 4.57 -3.27 -0.42
CA VAL A 111 5.78 -2.45 -0.22
C VAL A 111 6.57 -2.90 1.02
N GLY A 112 5.90 -3.33 2.08
CA GLY A 112 6.55 -3.88 3.28
C GLY A 112 7.25 -5.22 3.04
N VAL A 113 6.64 -6.11 2.25
CA VAL A 113 7.25 -7.40 1.85
C VAL A 113 8.47 -7.16 0.96
N ASP A 114 8.36 -6.28 -0.04
CA ASP A 114 9.47 -5.94 -0.94
C ASP A 114 10.60 -5.13 -0.26
N ALA A 115 10.43 -4.67 0.98
CA ALA A 115 11.45 -3.96 1.76
C ALA A 115 12.31 -4.91 2.63
N SER A 116 11.91 -6.17 2.80
CA SER A 116 12.75 -7.18 3.46
C SER A 116 13.77 -7.75 2.46
N PRO A 117 15.06 -7.93 2.84
CA PRO A 117 16.07 -8.50 1.95
C PRO A 117 15.93 -10.03 1.74
N ALA A 118 14.71 -10.56 1.76
CA ALA A 118 14.40 -11.98 1.57
C ALA A 118 13.42 -12.14 0.39
N GLY A 119 13.87 -11.76 -0.81
CA GLY A 119 13.04 -11.74 -2.01
C GLY A 119 13.51 -12.62 -3.16
N ASP A 120 14.73 -13.19 -3.08
CA ASP A 120 15.32 -13.99 -4.18
C ASP A 120 15.56 -15.47 -3.81
N ALA A 121 14.88 -16.00 -2.78
CA ALA A 121 14.74 -17.44 -2.60
C ALA A 121 13.41 -17.90 -3.23
N ALA A 122 13.39 -17.90 -4.57
CA ALA A 122 12.33 -18.54 -5.33
C ALA A 122 12.32 -20.05 -5.02
N ALA A 123 11.13 -20.56 -4.69
CA ALA A 123 10.68 -21.93 -4.92
C ALA A 123 11.67 -23.07 -4.62
N THR A 124 11.56 -23.66 -3.43
CA THR A 124 11.55 -25.13 -3.31
C THR A 124 10.66 -25.49 -2.13
N VAL A 125 9.44 -25.95 -2.43
CA VAL A 125 8.62 -26.70 -1.47
C VAL A 125 9.33 -28.04 -1.31
N GLY A 126 10.19 -28.14 -0.29
CA GLY A 126 10.88 -29.36 0.11
C GLY A 126 10.53 -29.67 1.56
N SER A 127 9.82 -30.77 1.75
CA SER A 127 9.41 -31.37 3.02
C SER A 127 10.40 -31.12 4.16
N VAL A 128 9.95 -30.45 5.22
CA VAL A 128 10.69 -30.35 6.49
C VAL A 128 10.41 -31.63 7.28
N GLY A 129 11.07 -32.71 6.87
CA GLY A 129 11.22 -33.92 7.63
C GLY A 129 12.71 -34.18 7.82
N ASP A 130 13.12 -34.25 9.09
CA ASP A 130 14.44 -34.68 9.56
C ASP A 130 15.68 -33.98 9.00
N THR A 131 16.36 -33.21 9.86
CA THR A 131 17.78 -33.43 10.21
C THR A 131 18.24 -32.34 11.17
N VAL A 132 18.05 -32.60 12.47
CA VAL A 132 18.82 -31.94 13.53
C VAL A 132 20.04 -32.82 13.75
N SER A 133 21.18 -32.47 13.15
CA SER A 133 22.55 -32.80 13.63
C SER A 133 23.56 -32.66 12.49
N GLY A 134 24.61 -31.88 12.75
CA GLY A 134 25.88 -32.03 12.03
C GLY A 134 26.26 -30.87 11.12
N ALA A 135 26.72 -29.76 11.71
CA ALA A 135 27.81 -28.95 11.15
C ALA A 135 28.32 -27.96 12.22
N ALA A 136 28.94 -28.52 13.26
CA ALA A 136 29.90 -27.78 14.07
C ALA A 136 31.16 -27.58 13.22
N GLY A 137 31.58 -26.32 13.00
CA GLY A 137 32.89 -26.02 12.44
C GLY A 137 32.92 -25.02 11.29
N ALA A 138 32.48 -23.78 11.54
CA ALA A 138 32.95 -22.58 10.83
C ALA A 138 32.34 -21.32 11.48
N VAL A 139 32.80 -20.94 12.67
CA VAL A 139 32.44 -19.65 13.28
C VAL A 139 33.69 -19.05 13.91
N PRO A 140 34.33 -18.08 13.24
CA PRO A 140 34.50 -16.79 13.90
C PRO A 140 34.49 -15.61 12.92
N ALA A 141 33.42 -15.45 12.13
CA ALA A 141 33.17 -14.21 11.38
C ALA A 141 31.68 -13.80 11.34
N ALA A 142 30.76 -14.73 11.62
CA ALA A 142 29.31 -14.46 11.64
C ALA A 142 28.77 -13.99 13.00
N LEU A 143 29.59 -13.92 14.05
CA LEU A 143 29.14 -13.52 15.39
C LEU A 143 29.33 -12.03 15.70
N ASP A 144 30.30 -11.35 15.08
CA ASP A 144 30.45 -9.89 15.26
C ASP A 144 29.32 -9.10 14.59
N GLN A 145 28.77 -9.62 13.48
CA GLN A 145 27.62 -9.00 12.81
C GLN A 145 26.30 -9.20 13.57
N VAL A 146 26.23 -10.14 14.52
CA VAL A 146 25.06 -10.32 15.38
C VAL A 146 25.10 -9.33 16.56
N GLY A 147 26.30 -8.98 17.05
CA GLY A 147 26.49 -7.95 18.07
C GLY A 147 26.01 -6.57 17.62
N ASP A 148 26.38 -6.15 16.40
CA ASP A 148 25.98 -4.87 15.83
C ASP A 148 24.46 -4.77 15.56
N VAL A 149 23.82 -5.90 15.24
CA VAL A 149 22.37 -5.97 15.04
C VAL A 149 21.62 -5.90 16.38
N VAL A 150 22.17 -6.47 17.45
CA VAL A 150 21.59 -6.39 18.80
C VAL A 150 21.80 -5.00 19.42
N GLU A 151 22.90 -4.31 19.12
CA GLU A 151 23.11 -2.93 19.58
C GLU A 151 22.26 -1.91 18.79
N ALA A 152 21.96 -2.19 17.51
CA ALA A 152 21.00 -1.41 16.72
C ALA A 152 19.55 -1.54 17.24
N LEU A 153 19.20 -2.63 17.91
CA LEU A 153 17.92 -2.80 18.61
C LEU A 153 17.86 -2.00 19.94
N GLY A 154 19.00 -1.55 20.46
CA GLY A 154 19.13 -0.83 21.74
C GLY A 154 19.09 0.70 21.66
N ARG A 155 19.05 1.33 20.48
CA ARG A 155 18.97 2.81 20.39
C ARG A 155 17.57 3.31 20.80
N GLN A 156 17.49 3.94 21.98
CA GLN A 156 16.34 4.65 22.55
C GLN A 156 15.63 5.66 21.61
N GLU A 157 16.19 6.00 20.45
CA GLU A 157 15.72 7.10 19.61
C GLU A 157 14.70 6.72 18.51
N THR A 158 14.59 5.44 18.16
CA THR A 158 13.53 4.96 17.22
C THR A 158 12.20 4.81 17.94
N TRP A 159 12.24 4.34 19.19
CA TRP A 159 11.04 4.10 20.00
C TRP A 159 10.35 5.37 20.48
N LEU A 160 11.08 6.47 20.70
CA LEU A 160 10.46 7.76 21.05
C LEU A 160 9.62 8.38 19.91
N ARG A 161 9.81 7.94 18.65
CA ARG A 161 8.97 8.39 17.52
C ARG A 161 7.74 7.50 17.33
N VAL A 162 7.90 6.18 17.47
CA VAL A 162 6.78 5.22 17.42
C VAL A 162 5.82 5.42 18.60
N ALA A 163 6.35 5.62 19.81
CA ALA A 163 5.54 5.91 21.00
C ALA A 163 4.74 7.21 20.86
N LYS A 164 5.35 8.29 20.34
CA LYS A 164 4.66 9.58 20.13
C LYS A 164 3.52 9.48 19.09
N VAL A 165 3.69 8.70 18.03
CA VAL A 165 2.65 8.51 17.00
C VAL A 165 1.47 7.70 17.54
N VAL A 166 1.73 6.66 18.34
CA VAL A 166 0.68 5.86 18.97
C VAL A 166 -0.07 6.67 20.04
N THR A 167 0.64 7.38 20.92
CA THR A 167 0.02 8.26 21.92
C THR A 167 -0.80 9.39 21.25
N GLY A 168 -0.29 9.99 20.17
CA GLY A 168 -1.03 10.98 19.39
C GLY A 168 -2.31 10.41 18.76
N THR A 169 -2.25 9.21 18.19
CA THR A 169 -3.40 8.55 17.57
C THR A 169 -4.47 8.16 18.61
N ILE A 170 -4.05 7.70 19.79
CA ILE A 170 -4.95 7.42 20.92
C ILE A 170 -5.62 8.71 21.42
N LEU A 171 -4.87 9.80 21.58
CA LEU A 171 -5.42 11.08 22.04
C LEU A 171 -6.39 11.69 21.02
N VAL A 172 -6.10 11.58 19.72
CA VAL A 172 -7.03 12.02 18.66
C VAL A 172 -8.29 11.16 18.67
N GLY A 173 -8.18 9.84 18.82
CA GLY A 173 -9.33 8.94 18.95
C GLY A 173 -10.19 9.23 20.17
N VAL A 174 -9.58 9.45 21.34
CA VAL A 174 -10.27 9.84 22.58
C VAL A 174 -10.91 11.22 22.45
N GLY A 175 -10.23 12.18 21.80
CA GLY A 175 -10.78 13.50 21.52
C GLY A 175 -12.02 13.45 20.62
N VAL A 176 -11.96 12.68 19.53
CA VAL A 176 -13.12 12.45 18.65
C VAL A 176 -14.26 11.76 19.41
N TYR A 177 -13.95 10.78 20.27
CA TYR A 177 -14.95 10.08 21.07
C TYR A 177 -15.64 10.98 22.10
N LEU A 178 -14.90 11.85 22.79
CA LEU A 178 -15.45 12.79 23.78
C LEU A 178 -16.32 13.89 23.14
N VAL A 179 -15.98 14.33 21.92
CA VAL A 179 -16.78 15.31 21.16
C VAL A 179 -18.02 14.67 20.55
N ALA A 180 -17.92 13.42 20.10
CA ALA A 180 -19.06 12.69 19.54
C ALA A 180 -20.06 12.22 20.61
N ARG A 181 -19.60 11.96 21.84
CA ARG A 181 -20.40 11.52 23.02
C ARG A 181 -21.81 12.13 23.10
N PRO A 182 -21.99 13.47 23.17
CA PRO A 182 -23.32 14.07 23.31
C PRO A 182 -24.24 13.87 22.09
N VAL A 183 -23.69 13.50 20.93
CA VAL A 183 -24.44 13.25 19.68
C VAL A 183 -24.82 11.78 19.52
N VAL A 184 -23.97 10.84 19.96
CA VAL A 184 -24.24 9.40 19.83
C VAL A 184 -25.13 8.83 20.93
N GLU A 185 -25.13 9.42 22.13
CA GLU A 185 -25.96 8.97 23.26
C GLU A 185 -27.48 8.97 22.98
N PRO A 186 -28.09 10.04 22.41
CA PRO A 186 -29.52 10.02 22.08
C PRO A 186 -29.86 9.05 20.93
N ALA A 187 -28.96 8.87 19.96
CA ALA A 187 -29.14 7.94 18.84
C ALA A 187 -29.08 6.47 19.29
N ALA A 188 -28.15 6.12 20.18
CA ALA A 188 -28.02 4.78 20.74
C ALA A 188 -29.22 4.40 21.62
N ARG A 189 -29.74 5.34 22.43
CA ARG A 189 -30.95 5.15 23.26
C ARG A 189 -32.23 5.04 22.43
N ALA A 190 -32.33 5.77 21.32
CA ALA A 190 -33.45 5.66 20.39
C ALA A 190 -33.46 4.30 19.67
N ALA A 191 -32.29 3.81 19.26
CA ALA A 191 -32.14 2.50 18.63
C ALA A 191 -32.48 1.34 19.59
N THR A 192 -32.07 1.42 20.87
CA THR A 192 -32.44 0.40 21.87
C THR A 192 -33.94 0.42 22.18
N LYS A 193 -34.57 1.59 22.36
CA LYS A 193 -36.04 1.67 22.57
C LYS A 193 -36.84 1.15 21.37
N ALA A 194 -36.39 1.42 20.14
CA ALA A 194 -37.03 0.92 18.93
C ALA A 194 -36.91 -0.61 18.83
N ALA A 195 -35.72 -1.17 19.10
CA ALA A 195 -35.50 -2.61 19.09
C ALA A 195 -36.34 -3.34 20.15
N THR A 196 -36.43 -2.82 21.37
CA THR A 196 -37.25 -3.44 22.44
C THR A 196 -38.75 -3.41 22.11
N LYS A 197 -39.25 -2.32 21.49
CA LYS A 197 -40.67 -2.16 21.11
C LYS A 197 -41.08 -3.09 19.95
N VAL A 198 -40.16 -3.35 19.01
CA VAL A 198 -40.38 -4.31 17.92
C VAL A 198 -40.37 -5.75 18.44
N ALA A 199 -39.48 -6.07 19.38
CA ALA A 199 -39.41 -7.40 20.00
C ALA A 199 -40.65 -7.74 20.84
N THR A 200 -41.23 -6.78 21.57
CA THR A 200 -42.45 -7.03 22.37
C THR A 200 -43.73 -7.12 21.53
N LYS A 201 -43.80 -6.43 20.38
CA LYS A 201 -44.97 -6.49 19.48
C LYS A 201 -45.01 -7.76 18.61
N GLY A 202 -43.87 -8.42 18.42
CA GLY A 202 -43.77 -9.71 17.71
C GLY A 202 -44.08 -10.94 18.56
N ALA A 203 -44.16 -10.81 19.88
CA ALA A 203 -44.40 -11.92 20.82
C ALA A 203 -45.87 -12.10 21.23
N VAL A 204 -46.79 -11.32 20.65
CA VAL A 204 -48.24 -11.44 20.87
C VAL A 204 -48.95 -11.50 19.51
N LYS A 205 -48.83 -12.65 18.84
CA LYS A 205 -49.76 -13.13 17.80
C LYS A 205 -49.73 -14.65 17.78
#